data_AF-A0A673A7D4-F1
#
_entry.id   AF-A0A673A7D4-F1
#
_cell.length_a   1.000
_cell.length_b   1.000
_cell.length_c   1.000
_cell.angle_alpha   90.00
_cell.angle_beta   90.00
_cell.angle_gamma   90.00
#
_symmetry.space_group_name_H-M   'P 1'
#
loop_
_entity.id
_entity.type
_entity.pdbx_description
1 polymer ?
#
loop_
_entity_poly.entity_id
_entity_poly.type
_entity_poly.pdbx_seq_one_letter_code
_entity_poly.pdbx_strand_id
1 'polypeptide(L)'
;PSFLFLSLFLKLVERVCCLFSSDDSKLLQVTIPTAPPVFATLGGSLTLPCLVSLAHPPPSPSSAAGRHAVLSLPRVKWSVLTHGREAEILVARGDRVRVSEAYKERASLLNYARSPADLTLRLEELRHNDTGFYRCEVQQGLEDADDVVQVKVRGTGPTQHRSIYVCVLCPPCPNGPCFVHWCTVMLEEEGASSKLFPQSWECGIVQNVLFC
;
A
#
# COMPACT_ATOMS: atom_id res chain seq x y z
N PRO A 1 38.15 27.59 -8.43
CA PRO A 1 37.35 26.80 -9.40
C PRO A 1 36.37 25.79 -8.76
N SER A 2 36.74 25.11 -7.67
CA SER A 2 35.92 24.08 -6.99
C SER A 2 34.73 24.61 -6.19
N PHE A 3 34.86 25.77 -5.52
CA PHE A 3 33.77 26.39 -4.73
C PHE A 3 32.62 26.94 -5.58
N LEU A 4 32.92 27.44 -6.79
CA LEU A 4 31.91 27.91 -7.73
C LEU A 4 31.12 26.74 -8.33
N PHE A 5 31.75 25.58 -8.52
CA PHE A 5 31.07 24.36 -8.95
C PHE A 5 30.12 23.82 -7.88
N LEU A 6 30.52 23.85 -6.60
CA LEU A 6 29.69 23.40 -5.49
C LEU A 6 28.47 24.32 -5.29
N SER A 7 28.64 25.64 -5.42
CA SER A 7 27.50 26.58 -5.31
C SER A 7 26.56 26.51 -6.52
N LEU A 8 27.07 26.24 -7.71
CA LEU A 8 26.24 26.00 -8.90
C LEU A 8 25.48 24.67 -8.76
N PHE A 9 26.11 23.63 -8.21
CA PHE A 9 25.46 22.36 -7.88
C PHE A 9 24.38 22.51 -6.81
N LEU A 10 24.63 23.25 -5.72
CA LEU A 10 23.60 23.49 -4.69
C LEU A 10 22.43 24.32 -5.23
N LYS A 11 22.69 25.33 -6.06
CA LYS A 11 21.62 26.11 -6.74
C LYS A 11 20.84 25.27 -7.77
N LEU A 12 21.49 24.27 -8.37
CA LEU A 12 20.84 23.29 -9.23
C LEU A 12 19.98 22.33 -8.40
N VAL A 13 20.46 21.89 -7.23
CA VAL A 13 19.73 21.02 -6.29
C VAL A 13 18.53 21.75 -5.66
N GLU A 14 18.65 23.03 -5.29
CA GLU A 14 17.52 23.86 -4.85
C GLU A 14 16.45 24.03 -5.95
N ARG A 15 16.86 24.22 -7.20
CA ARG A 15 15.93 24.25 -8.35
C ARG A 15 15.29 22.89 -8.62
N VAL A 16 15.99 21.79 -8.33
CA VAL A 16 15.48 20.42 -8.52
C VAL A 16 14.50 20.03 -7.40
N CYS A 17 14.68 20.49 -6.16
CA CYS A 17 13.69 20.30 -5.10
C CYS A 17 12.38 21.04 -5.39
N CYS A 18 12.44 22.21 -6.07
CA CYS A 18 11.25 22.94 -6.51
C CYS A 18 10.54 22.31 -7.73
N LEU A 19 11.08 21.24 -8.34
CA LEU A 19 10.38 20.51 -9.41
C LEU A 19 9.35 19.51 -8.88
N PHE A 20 9.29 19.26 -7.57
CA PHE A 20 8.06 18.85 -6.92
C PHE A 20 7.15 20.08 -6.78
N SER A 21 6.75 20.62 -7.93
CA SER A 21 5.51 21.38 -8.00
C SER A 21 4.42 20.39 -7.58
N SER A 22 3.93 20.49 -6.34
CA SER A 22 2.53 20.14 -6.12
C SER A 22 1.77 21.08 -7.05
N ASP A 23 1.44 20.55 -8.23
CA ASP A 23 0.59 21.22 -9.19
C ASP A 23 -0.78 21.38 -8.54
N ASP A 24 -0.97 22.51 -7.84
CA ASP A 24 -2.24 22.95 -7.26
C ASP A 24 -3.28 23.29 -8.36
N SER A 25 -2.98 22.98 -9.62
CA SER A 25 -3.87 23.13 -10.77
C SER A 25 -4.68 21.86 -11.10
N LYS A 26 -4.44 20.71 -10.43
CA LYS A 26 -5.20 19.48 -10.70
C LYS A 26 -6.64 19.60 -10.21
N LEU A 27 -7.58 19.68 -11.15
CA LEU A 27 -9.01 19.79 -10.88
C LEU A 27 -9.62 18.48 -10.36
N LEU A 28 -9.00 17.35 -10.70
CA LEU A 28 -9.38 16.00 -10.29
C LEU A 28 -8.30 15.39 -9.39
N GLN A 29 -8.71 14.85 -8.25
CA GLN A 29 -7.86 14.11 -7.33
C GLN A 29 -8.46 12.74 -7.04
N VAL A 30 -7.59 11.74 -6.96
CA VAL A 30 -7.95 10.36 -6.59
C VAL A 30 -7.13 9.99 -5.37
N THR A 31 -7.73 9.26 -4.44
CA THR A 31 -7.05 8.79 -3.23
C THR A 31 -7.53 7.39 -2.85
N ILE A 32 -6.58 6.52 -2.55
CA ILE A 32 -6.80 5.21 -1.93
C ILE A 32 -6.40 5.36 -0.46
N PRO A 33 -7.35 5.62 0.46
CA PRO A 33 -7.06 5.95 1.86
C PRO A 33 -6.69 4.70 2.67
N THR A 34 -5.63 4.00 2.28
CA THR A 34 -5.12 2.81 2.96
C THR A 34 -3.61 2.92 3.16
N ALA A 35 -3.11 2.54 4.35
CA ALA A 35 -1.69 2.53 4.62
C ALA A 35 -0.99 1.38 3.87
N PRO A 36 0.02 1.66 3.03
CA PRO A 36 0.77 0.61 2.35
C PRO A 36 1.85 -0.01 3.26
N PRO A 37 2.18 -1.32 3.10
CA PRO A 37 1.47 -2.28 2.26
C PRO A 37 0.19 -2.79 2.93
N VAL A 38 -0.84 -3.00 2.13
CA VAL A 38 -2.06 -3.70 2.55
C VAL A 38 -1.79 -5.20 2.55
N PHE A 39 -1.93 -5.83 3.70
CA PHE A 39 -1.79 -7.27 3.82
C PHE A 39 -3.12 -7.97 3.65
N ALA A 40 -3.13 -9.02 2.83
CA ALA A 40 -4.30 -9.87 2.65
C ALA A 40 -3.88 -11.35 2.67
N THR A 41 -4.84 -12.24 2.91
CA THR A 41 -4.60 -13.67 3.04
C THR A 41 -4.97 -14.42 1.77
N LEU A 42 -4.21 -15.45 1.42
CA LEU A 42 -4.51 -16.37 0.32
C LEU A 42 -5.91 -16.98 0.51
N GLY A 43 -6.71 -17.01 -0.55
CA GLY A 43 -8.10 -17.45 -0.53
C GLY A 43 -9.07 -16.46 0.15
N GLY A 44 -8.56 -15.41 0.78
CA GLY A 44 -9.36 -14.35 1.39
C GLY A 44 -9.86 -13.33 0.38
N SER A 45 -10.18 -12.14 0.87
CA SER A 45 -10.66 -11.03 0.03
C SER A 45 -9.96 -9.72 0.36
N LEU A 46 -9.75 -8.90 -0.66
CA LEU A 46 -9.16 -7.57 -0.59
C LEU A 46 -10.24 -6.54 -0.92
N THR A 47 -10.31 -5.47 -0.12
CA THR A 47 -11.18 -4.33 -0.40
C THR A 47 -10.33 -3.06 -0.42
N LEU A 48 -10.32 -2.36 -1.55
CA LEU A 48 -9.55 -1.13 -1.73
C LEU A 48 -10.50 0.04 -2.05
N PRO A 49 -10.68 1.00 -1.12
CA PRO A 49 -11.46 2.19 -1.39
C PRO A 49 -10.75 3.08 -2.43
N CYS A 50 -11.52 3.73 -3.29
CA CYS A 50 -11.01 4.76 -4.20
C CYS A 50 -11.95 5.96 -4.14
N LEU A 51 -11.43 7.08 -3.63
CA LEU A 51 -12.16 8.32 -3.40
C LEU A 51 -11.76 9.34 -4.46
N VAL A 52 -12.74 10.08 -4.96
CA VAL A 52 -12.55 11.13 -5.96
C VAL A 52 -12.95 12.47 -5.35
N SER A 53 -12.07 13.45 -5.48
CA SER A 53 -12.31 14.83 -5.05
C SER A 53 -12.11 15.77 -6.24
N LEU A 54 -13.02 16.74 -6.41
CA LEU A 54 -12.86 17.83 -7.38
C LEU A 54 -12.44 19.10 -6.64
N ALA A 55 -11.37 19.76 -7.09
CA ALA A 55 -10.80 20.94 -6.45
C ALA A 55 -11.71 22.18 -6.52
N HIS A 56 -12.66 22.22 -7.46
CA HIS A 56 -13.61 23.32 -7.61
C HIS A 56 -15.07 22.82 -7.57
N PRO A 57 -15.96 23.48 -6.80
CA PRO A 57 -17.39 23.24 -6.93
C PRO A 57 -17.83 23.63 -8.36
N PRO A 58 -18.86 22.95 -8.92
CA PRO A 58 -19.29 23.19 -10.29
C PRO A 58 -19.59 24.69 -10.50
N PRO A 59 -19.06 25.33 -11.56
CA PRO A 59 -19.38 26.72 -11.84
C PRO A 59 -20.89 26.85 -12.07
N SER A 60 -21.45 27.93 -11.52
CA SER A 60 -22.83 28.36 -11.71
C SER A 60 -23.31 28.14 -13.15
N PRO A 61 -24.59 27.82 -13.40
CA PRO A 61 -25.08 27.32 -14.68
C PRO A 61 -24.95 28.25 -15.89
N SER A 62 -24.29 29.42 -15.81
CA SER A 62 -24.22 30.43 -16.86
C SER A 62 -23.04 30.32 -17.85
N SER A 63 -22.03 29.46 -17.65
CA SER A 63 -20.89 29.33 -18.59
C SER A 63 -20.99 28.09 -19.48
N ALA A 64 -21.41 28.28 -20.74
CA ALA A 64 -21.62 27.19 -21.72
C ALA A 64 -20.36 26.36 -22.04
N ALA A 65 -19.15 26.87 -21.77
CA ALA A 65 -17.89 26.16 -21.99
C ALA A 65 -17.49 25.20 -20.84
N GLY A 66 -17.94 25.46 -19.60
CA GLY A 66 -17.67 24.60 -18.43
C GLY A 66 -18.63 23.41 -18.31
N ARG A 67 -19.73 23.41 -19.07
CA ARG A 67 -20.75 22.35 -19.03
C ARG A 67 -20.27 21.02 -19.59
N HIS A 68 -19.27 21.01 -20.47
CA HIS A 68 -18.82 19.76 -21.11
C HIS A 68 -17.97 18.86 -20.19
N ALA A 69 -17.17 19.43 -19.27
CA ALA A 69 -16.37 18.66 -18.32
C ALA A 69 -17.22 18.05 -17.19
N VAL A 70 -18.29 18.74 -16.77
CA VAL A 70 -19.19 18.32 -15.69
C VAL A 70 -20.18 17.22 -16.15
N LEU A 71 -20.44 17.09 -17.45
CA LEU A 71 -21.43 16.15 -18.00
C LEU A 71 -20.86 14.78 -18.41
N SER A 72 -19.53 14.59 -18.42
CA SER A 72 -18.95 13.29 -18.74
C SER A 72 -18.98 12.37 -17.52
N LEU A 73 -19.72 11.25 -17.61
CA LEU A 73 -19.64 10.18 -16.62
C LEU A 73 -18.19 9.70 -16.48
N PRO A 74 -17.63 9.67 -15.26
CA PRO A 74 -16.24 9.30 -15.04
C PRO A 74 -16.00 7.87 -15.52
N ARG A 75 -14.86 7.64 -16.14
CA ARG A 75 -14.35 6.31 -16.46
C ARG A 75 -13.35 5.93 -15.39
N VAL A 76 -13.64 4.89 -14.63
CA VAL A 76 -12.70 4.31 -13.67
C VAL A 76 -12.05 3.07 -14.26
N LYS A 77 -10.75 2.91 -14.04
CA LYS A 77 -9.98 1.72 -14.37
C LYS A 77 -9.23 1.29 -13.11
N TRP A 78 -9.45 0.05 -12.70
CA TRP A 78 -8.58 -0.62 -11.73
C TRP A 78 -7.59 -1.48 -12.47
N SER A 79 -6.31 -1.37 -12.11
CA SER A 79 -5.25 -2.23 -12.63
C SER A 79 -4.29 -2.64 -11.52
N VAL A 80 -3.56 -3.72 -11.77
CA VAL A 80 -2.43 -4.14 -10.93
C VAL A 80 -1.14 -4.04 -11.73
N LEU A 81 -0.12 -3.43 -11.12
CA LEU A 81 1.21 -3.30 -11.66
C LEU A 81 2.12 -4.31 -10.96
N THR A 82 2.63 -5.25 -11.75
CA THR A 82 3.51 -6.33 -11.28
C THR A 82 4.70 -6.42 -12.21
N HIS A 83 5.92 -6.30 -11.67
CA HIS A 83 7.18 -6.36 -12.43
C HIS A 83 7.20 -5.43 -13.67
N GLY A 84 6.67 -4.21 -13.53
CA GLY A 84 6.65 -3.21 -14.61
C GLY A 84 5.61 -3.48 -15.72
N ARG A 85 4.73 -4.47 -15.54
CA ARG A 85 3.58 -4.72 -16.43
C ARG A 85 2.29 -4.32 -15.72
N GLU A 86 1.42 -3.62 -16.43
CA GLU A 86 0.08 -3.29 -15.96
C GLU A 86 -0.93 -4.30 -16.50
N ALA A 87 -1.72 -4.90 -15.62
CA ALA A 87 -2.84 -5.76 -15.96
C ALA A 87 -4.15 -5.09 -15.53
N GLU A 88 -5.06 -4.88 -16.48
CA GLU A 88 -6.40 -4.36 -16.20
C GLU A 88 -7.21 -5.38 -15.39
N ILE A 89 -7.80 -4.95 -14.27
CA ILE A 89 -8.72 -5.75 -13.46
C ILE A 89 -10.14 -5.52 -13.96
N LEU A 90 -10.57 -4.26 -13.98
CA LEU A 90 -11.88 -3.86 -14.46
C LEU A 90 -11.90 -2.40 -14.92
N VAL A 91 -12.89 -2.07 -15.75
CA VAL A 91 -13.23 -0.70 -16.17
C VAL A 91 -14.71 -0.48 -15.96
N ALA A 92 -15.09 0.66 -15.39
CA ALA A 92 -16.49 1.06 -15.30
C ALA A 92 -16.72 2.48 -15.83
N ARG A 93 -17.89 2.67 -16.43
CA ARG A 93 -18.39 3.97 -16.88
C ARG A 93 -19.91 3.95 -16.94
N GLY A 94 -20.55 4.81 -16.15
CA GLY A 94 -22.00 4.84 -16.02
C GLY A 94 -22.53 3.57 -15.36
N ASP A 95 -23.43 2.86 -16.03
CA ASP A 95 -24.03 1.61 -15.54
C ASP A 95 -23.26 0.35 -15.98
N ARG A 96 -22.20 0.50 -16.78
CA ARG A 96 -21.45 -0.60 -17.36
C ARG A 96 -20.17 -0.85 -16.59
N VAL A 97 -19.98 -2.10 -16.17
CA VAL A 97 -18.73 -2.61 -15.60
C VAL A 97 -18.22 -3.74 -16.48
N ARG A 98 -16.99 -3.63 -16.95
CA ARG A 98 -16.28 -4.68 -17.70
C ARG A 98 -15.16 -5.21 -16.83
N VAL A 99 -15.23 -6.49 -16.48
CA VAL A 99 -14.17 -7.18 -15.74
C VAL A 99 -13.30 -7.96 -16.74
N SER A 100 -11.99 -7.89 -16.57
CA SER A 100 -11.04 -8.67 -17.37
C SER A 100 -11.15 -10.16 -17.08
N GLU A 101 -10.88 -10.99 -18.09
CA GLU A 101 -11.09 -12.45 -18.00
C GLU A 101 -10.36 -13.10 -16.81
N ALA A 102 -9.12 -12.68 -16.52
CA ALA A 102 -8.33 -13.23 -15.40
C ALA A 102 -8.94 -12.97 -14.01
N TYR A 103 -9.82 -11.96 -13.90
CA TYR A 103 -10.44 -11.50 -12.66
C TYR A 103 -11.96 -11.70 -12.64
N LYS A 104 -12.51 -12.33 -13.67
CA LYS A 104 -13.93 -12.63 -13.79
C LYS A 104 -14.40 -13.45 -12.58
N GLU A 105 -15.64 -13.20 -12.15
CA GLU A 105 -16.27 -13.76 -10.93
C GLU A 105 -15.63 -13.35 -9.60
N ARG A 106 -14.41 -12.81 -9.58
CA ARG A 106 -13.68 -12.47 -8.35
C ARG A 106 -13.57 -10.97 -8.10
N ALA A 107 -13.56 -10.15 -9.15
CA ALA A 107 -13.45 -8.70 -9.04
C ALA A 107 -14.79 -8.00 -9.24
N SER A 108 -15.09 -7.02 -8.40
CA SER A 108 -16.28 -6.18 -8.50
C SER A 108 -16.04 -4.77 -7.96
N LEU A 109 -16.90 -3.82 -8.34
CA LEU A 109 -17.01 -2.53 -7.66
C LEU A 109 -18.14 -2.61 -6.63
N LEU A 110 -17.82 -2.36 -5.36
CA LEU A 110 -18.79 -2.45 -4.27
C LEU A 110 -19.81 -1.31 -4.38
N ASN A 111 -21.10 -1.63 -4.22
CA ASN A 111 -22.22 -0.67 -4.27
C ASN A 111 -22.35 0.19 -5.54
N TYR A 112 -21.58 -0.06 -6.60
CA TYR A 112 -21.53 0.81 -7.79
C TYR A 112 -22.90 1.04 -8.45
N ALA A 113 -23.75 0.01 -8.46
CA ALA A 113 -25.12 0.11 -8.98
C ALA A 113 -26.02 1.08 -8.18
N ARG A 114 -25.73 1.29 -6.90
CA ARG A 114 -26.46 2.21 -6.01
C ARG A 114 -25.80 3.58 -5.94
N SER A 115 -24.46 3.61 -5.97
CA SER A 115 -23.66 4.83 -5.90
C SER A 115 -22.51 4.74 -6.91
N PRO A 116 -22.66 5.34 -8.11
CA PRO A 116 -21.58 5.38 -9.11
C PRO A 116 -20.35 6.19 -8.68
N ALA A 117 -20.39 6.82 -7.50
CA ALA A 117 -19.25 7.45 -6.86
C ALA A 117 -18.47 6.50 -5.94
N ASP A 118 -19.04 5.33 -5.59
CA ASP A 118 -18.34 4.29 -4.83
C ASP A 118 -17.50 3.45 -5.80
N LEU A 119 -16.22 3.82 -5.90
CA LEU A 119 -15.26 3.19 -6.81
C LEU A 119 -14.44 2.08 -6.10
N THR A 120 -14.93 1.61 -4.95
CA THR A 120 -14.25 0.61 -4.12
C THR A 120 -14.12 -0.72 -4.84
N LEU A 121 -12.88 -1.16 -5.07
CA LEU A 121 -12.59 -2.48 -5.63
C LEU A 121 -12.75 -3.55 -4.54
N ARG A 122 -13.50 -4.60 -4.84
CA ARG A 122 -13.49 -5.86 -4.08
C ARG A 122 -12.89 -6.95 -4.96
N LEU A 123 -11.88 -7.64 -4.45
CA LEU A 123 -11.28 -8.81 -5.09
C LEU A 123 -11.35 -10.01 -4.13
N GLU A 124 -11.99 -11.09 -4.56
CA GLU A 124 -12.20 -12.31 -3.78
C GLU A 124 -11.25 -13.43 -4.21
N GLU A 125 -11.23 -14.53 -3.44
CA GLU A 125 -10.42 -15.73 -3.68
C GLU A 125 -8.95 -15.41 -4.02
N LEU A 126 -8.33 -14.55 -3.21
CA LEU A 126 -7.00 -14.01 -3.49
C LEU A 126 -5.96 -15.09 -3.76
N ARG A 127 -5.15 -14.86 -4.78
CA ARG A 127 -4.07 -15.74 -5.25
C ARG A 127 -2.73 -15.09 -4.96
N HIS A 128 -1.66 -15.90 -4.93
CA HIS A 128 -0.32 -15.38 -4.68
C HIS A 128 0.12 -14.30 -5.71
N ASN A 129 -0.32 -14.47 -6.96
CA ASN A 129 -0.02 -13.58 -8.08
C ASN A 129 -0.84 -12.28 -8.06
N ASP A 130 -1.80 -12.15 -7.15
CA ASP A 130 -2.52 -10.89 -6.92
C ASP A 130 -1.70 -9.89 -6.09
N THR A 131 -0.49 -10.27 -5.64
CA THR A 131 0.47 -9.33 -5.04
C THR A 131 0.97 -8.33 -6.10
N GLY A 132 0.92 -7.03 -5.78
CA GLY A 132 1.34 -5.99 -6.71
C GLY A 132 0.98 -4.59 -6.23
N PHE A 133 1.14 -3.61 -7.11
CA PHE A 133 0.72 -2.22 -6.89
C PHE A 133 -0.61 -1.99 -7.57
N TYR A 134 -1.67 -1.75 -6.81
CA TYR A 134 -3.01 -1.55 -7.33
C TYR A 134 -3.21 -0.07 -7.61
N ARG A 135 -3.65 0.25 -8.83
CA ARG A 135 -3.90 1.61 -9.29
C ARG A 135 -5.39 1.81 -9.53
N CYS A 136 -5.95 2.86 -8.94
CA CYS A 136 -7.25 3.38 -9.32
C CYS A 136 -7.02 4.60 -10.20
N GLU A 137 -7.36 4.51 -11.47
CA GLU A 137 -7.27 5.61 -12.43
C GLU A 137 -8.69 6.08 -12.76
N VAL A 138 -8.94 7.38 -12.62
CA VAL A 138 -10.23 8.01 -12.92
C VAL A 138 -10.01 9.09 -13.97
N GLN A 139 -10.79 9.01 -15.03
CA GLN A 139 -10.81 10.00 -16.10
C GLN A 139 -12.18 10.68 -16.15
N GLN A 140 -12.18 12.01 -16.08
CA GLN A 140 -13.36 12.85 -16.21
C GLN A 140 -13.12 13.94 -17.25
N GLY A 141 -13.74 13.79 -18.43
CA GLY A 141 -13.54 14.70 -19.54
C GLY A 141 -12.11 14.63 -20.06
N LEU A 142 -11.37 15.73 -19.93
CA LEU A 142 -9.94 15.82 -20.28
C LEU A 142 -9.03 15.67 -19.05
N GLU A 143 -9.60 15.63 -17.84
CA GLU A 143 -8.85 15.49 -16.61
C GLU A 143 -8.69 14.01 -16.27
N ASP A 144 -7.49 13.62 -15.85
CA ASP A 144 -7.16 12.31 -15.33
C ASP A 144 -6.38 12.41 -14.03
N ALA A 145 -6.66 11.47 -13.14
CA ALA A 145 -5.94 11.33 -11.89
C ALA A 145 -5.92 9.86 -11.48
N ASP A 146 -4.87 9.48 -10.76
CA ASP A 146 -4.72 8.15 -10.23
C ASP A 146 -4.06 8.16 -8.86
N ASP A 147 -4.27 7.08 -8.12
CA ASP A 147 -3.53 6.77 -6.91
C ASP A 147 -3.18 5.27 -6.88
N VAL A 148 -2.13 4.93 -6.13
CA VAL A 148 -1.53 3.60 -6.12
C VAL A 148 -1.28 3.13 -4.69
N VAL A 149 -1.67 1.88 -4.40
CA VAL A 149 -1.37 1.23 -3.11
C VAL A 149 -0.66 -0.11 -3.31
N GLN A 150 0.32 -0.41 -2.46
CA GLN A 150 0.97 -1.72 -2.47
C GLN A 150 0.12 -2.75 -1.72
N VAL A 151 -0.08 -3.92 -2.31
CA VAL A 151 -0.77 -5.07 -1.70
C VAL A 151 0.16 -6.27 -1.64
N LYS A 152 0.15 -6.99 -0.51
CA LYS A 152 0.90 -8.24 -0.29
C LYS A 152 -0.03 -9.36 0.15
N VAL A 153 -0.12 -10.42 -0.67
CA VAL A 153 -0.89 -11.63 -0.32
C VAL A 153 0.01 -12.61 0.41
N ARG A 154 -0.30 -12.89 1.68
CA ARG A 154 0.39 -13.87 2.53
C ARG A 154 -0.34 -15.21 2.50
N GLY A 155 0.40 -16.31 2.54
CA GLY A 155 -0.18 -17.65 2.65
C GLY A 155 -0.84 -17.90 4.02
N THR A 156 -1.89 -18.71 4.06
CA THR A 156 -2.57 -19.17 5.30
C THR A 156 -1.87 -20.36 5.96
N GLY A 157 -0.57 -20.55 5.70
CA GLY A 157 0.22 -21.49 6.49
C GLY A 157 0.19 -21.07 7.96
N PRO A 158 0.36 -21.99 8.92
CA PRO A 158 0.60 -21.58 10.29
C PRO A 158 1.76 -20.58 10.23
N THR A 159 1.55 -19.34 10.69
CA THR A 159 2.65 -18.48 11.04
C THR A 159 3.39 -19.24 12.13
N GLN A 160 4.40 -20.02 11.73
CA GLN A 160 5.26 -20.70 12.67
C GLN A 160 6.07 -19.57 13.29
N HIS A 161 5.51 -18.95 14.33
CA HIS A 161 6.25 -18.15 15.27
C HIS A 161 7.31 -19.10 15.84
N ARG A 162 8.49 -19.14 15.20
CA ARG A 162 9.66 -19.77 15.77
C ARG A 162 10.18 -18.78 16.80
N SER A 163 9.82 -19.00 18.06
CA SER A 163 10.56 -18.41 19.16
C SER A 163 11.98 -18.98 19.10
N ILE A 164 12.94 -18.19 18.64
CA ILE A 164 14.36 -18.55 18.75
C ILE A 164 14.83 -18.04 20.12
N TYR A 165 15.18 -18.97 20.98
CA TYR A 165 15.79 -18.66 22.27
C TYR A 165 17.28 -18.42 22.04
N VAL A 166 17.73 -17.18 22.22
CA VAL A 166 19.16 -16.86 22.20
C VAL A 166 19.65 -16.78 23.63
N CYS A 167 20.43 -17.78 24.04
CA CYS A 167 21.11 -17.80 25.32
C CYS A 167 22.40 -16.99 25.21
N VAL A 168 22.46 -15.82 25.86
CA VAL A 168 23.71 -15.06 25.96
C VAL A 168 24.41 -15.52 27.24
N LEU A 169 25.54 -16.22 27.08
CA LEU A 169 26.43 -16.50 28.20
C LEU A 169 27.23 -15.24 28.53
N CYS A 170 26.87 -14.56 29.62
CA CYS A 170 27.71 -13.50 30.16
C CYS A 170 28.98 -14.10 30.78
N PRO A 171 30.16 -13.48 30.59
CA PRO A 171 31.38 -13.91 31.27
C PRO A 171 31.24 -13.79 32.80
N PRO A 172 31.94 -14.63 33.59
CA PRO A 172 31.87 -14.57 35.04
C PRO A 172 32.29 -13.20 35.58
N CYS A 173 31.45 -12.55 36.39
CA CYS A 173 31.86 -11.37 37.14
C CYS A 173 32.81 -11.79 38.28
N PRO A 174 33.90 -11.07 38.52
CA PRO A 174 34.96 -11.51 39.44
C PRO A 174 34.55 -11.63 40.92
N ASN A 175 33.39 -11.14 41.35
CA ASN A 175 32.97 -11.16 42.77
C ASN A 175 31.47 -11.48 43.00
N GLY A 176 30.85 -12.33 42.16
CA GLY A 176 29.44 -12.74 42.39
C GLY A 176 28.96 -13.88 41.48
N PRO A 177 27.78 -14.47 41.73
CA PRO A 177 27.26 -15.55 40.91
C PRO A 177 26.92 -15.05 39.50
N CYS A 178 27.23 -15.87 38.48
CA CYS A 178 26.93 -15.58 37.08
C CYS A 178 25.42 -15.66 36.86
N PHE A 179 24.80 -14.61 36.32
CA PHE A 179 23.40 -14.64 35.89
C PHE A 179 23.33 -15.04 34.41
N VAL A 180 22.55 -16.07 34.11
CA VAL A 180 22.19 -16.43 32.73
C VAL A 180 20.97 -15.59 32.35
N HIS A 181 21.12 -14.70 31.37
CA HIS A 181 19.99 -13.95 30.82
C HIS A 181 19.49 -14.69 29.58
N TRP A 182 18.22 -15.10 29.59
CA TRP A 182 17.52 -15.66 28.44
C TRP A 182 16.79 -14.50 27.76
N CYS A 183 17.07 -14.25 26.49
CA CYS A 183 16.34 -13.25 25.71
C CYS A 183 15.35 -13.97 24.80
N THR A 184 14.06 -13.67 24.94
CA THR A 184 13.04 -14.15 24.00
C THR A 184 12.95 -13.14 22.87
N VAL A 185 13.28 -13.54 21.64
CA VAL A 185 13.05 -12.71 20.46
C VAL A 185 12.00 -13.39 19.58
N MET A 186 10.91 -12.67 19.30
CA MET A 186 9.94 -13.11 18.30
C MET A 186 10.47 -12.74 16.91
N LEU A 187 10.68 -13.75 16.05
CA LEU A 187 10.97 -13.53 14.63
C LEU A 187 9.67 -13.61 13.84
N GLU A 188 9.35 -12.56 13.08
CA GLU A 188 8.36 -12.61 12.01
C GLU A 188 9.09 -12.86 10.69
N GLU A 189 8.84 -14.01 10.06
CA GLU A 189 9.39 -14.37 8.74
C GLU A 189 8.58 -13.67 7.63
N GLU A 190 9.05 -12.52 7.17
CA GLU A 190 8.55 -11.87 5.95
C GLU A 190 9.29 -12.41 4.73
N GLY A 191 8.98 -13.64 4.31
CA GLY A 191 9.74 -14.31 3.25
C GLY A 191 11.22 -14.49 3.60
N ALA A 192 12.12 -14.56 2.62
CA ALA A 192 13.54 -14.90 2.78
C ALA A 192 14.41 -13.87 3.55
N SER A 193 13.82 -12.99 4.35
CA SER A 193 14.52 -12.00 5.17
C SER A 193 13.91 -11.94 6.58
N SER A 194 14.61 -12.50 7.55
CA SER A 194 14.28 -12.45 8.97
C SER A 194 14.60 -11.07 9.56
N LYS A 195 13.62 -10.39 10.18
CA LYS A 195 13.83 -9.14 10.93
C LYS A 195 13.70 -9.38 12.44
N LEU A 196 14.65 -8.89 13.22
CA LEU A 196 14.66 -8.96 14.69
C LEU A 196 14.02 -7.69 15.27
N PHE A 197 12.97 -7.83 16.07
CA PHE A 197 12.39 -6.75 16.88
C PHE A 197 12.50 -7.11 18.37
N PRO A 198 13.27 -6.38 19.19
CA PRO A 198 13.27 -6.59 20.64
C PRO A 198 12.07 -5.88 21.27
N GLN A 199 11.22 -6.63 21.97
CA GLN A 199 10.16 -6.07 22.82
C GLN A 199 10.28 -6.68 24.23
N SER A 200 10.64 -5.83 25.19
CA SER A 200 10.63 -6.02 26.66
C SER A 200 11.59 -7.05 27.30
N TRP A 201 12.13 -6.64 28.45
CA TRP A 201 13.04 -7.36 29.34
C TRP A 201 12.29 -7.63 30.65
N GLU A 202 12.09 -8.90 31.00
CA GLU A 202 11.59 -9.31 32.31
C GLU A 202 12.64 -10.20 33.01
N CYS A 203 13.02 -9.84 34.24
CA CYS A 203 13.98 -10.58 35.05
C CYS A 203 13.26 -11.69 35.85
N GLY A 204 13.72 -12.95 35.72
CA GLY A 204 13.18 -14.08 36.49
C GLY A 204 14.23 -15.16 36.81
N ILE A 205 14.08 -15.81 37.96
CA ILE A 205 14.92 -16.92 38.45
C ILE A 205 14.28 -18.24 38.01
N VAL A 206 14.99 -19.12 37.31
CA VAL A 206 14.47 -20.46 36.95
C VAL A 206 15.23 -21.55 37.69
N GLN A 207 14.54 -22.23 38.62
CA GLN A 207 14.96 -23.54 39.14
C GLN A 207 14.54 -24.62 38.14
N ASN A 208 15.51 -25.45 37.73
CA ASN A 208 15.40 -26.64 36.89
C ASN A 208 15.16 -26.41 35.39
N VAL A 209 16.20 -26.62 34.59
CA VAL A 209 16.11 -26.77 33.13
C VAL A 209 16.30 -28.25 32.81
N LEU A 210 15.21 -28.92 32.38
CA LEU A 210 15.30 -30.17 31.62
C LEU A 210 15.64 -29.79 30.17
N PHE A 211 16.73 -30.34 29.63
CA PHE A 211 16.97 -30.34 28.19
C PHE A 211 16.14 -31.48 27.55
N CYS A 212 15.33 -31.15 26.56
CA CYS A 212 14.81 -32.08 25.55
C CYS A 212 15.17 -31.51 24.18
#